data_AF-A0A0G1QQ24-F1
#
_entry.id   AF-A0A0G1QQ24-F1
#
_cell.length_a   1.000
_cell.length_b   1.000
_cell.length_c   1.000
_cell.angle_alpha   90.00
_cell.angle_beta   90.00
_cell.angle_gamma   90.00
#
_symmetry.space_group_name_H-M   'P 1'
#
loop_
_entity.id
_entity.type
_entity.pdbx_description
1 polymer ?
#
loop_
_entity_poly.entity_id
_entity_poly.type
_entity_poly.pdbx_seq_one_letter_code
_entity_poly.pdbx_strand_id
1 'polypeptide(L)'
;MNYTFITKSLGSDRLKLNEPLSKYTYFKLGGPADLLYEARSVDELLSAVQSALLYKVPYLVIGGGSNLIVTDKGFRGLVIKNKTGNIQLKGFAGGVEKGKLDLKEAIIQADSGVPANQLIRYSLDQGLSGLEQFLGLPGTVGGAVYNKPRKLC
;
A
#
# COMPACT_ATOMS: atom_id res chain seq x y z
N MET A 1 -15.80 -21.24 7.07
CA MET A 1 -14.37 -21.43 6.70
C MET A 1 -13.58 -21.61 7.98
N ASN A 2 -12.64 -22.56 8.03
CA ASN A 2 -11.78 -22.76 9.20
C ASN A 2 -10.52 -21.89 9.04
N TYR A 3 -10.31 -20.93 9.95
CA TYR A 3 -9.19 -19.99 9.91
C TYR A 3 -8.00 -20.37 10.83
N THR A 4 -8.07 -21.51 11.53
CA THR A 4 -7.11 -21.88 12.58
C THR A 4 -5.66 -21.89 12.10
N PHE A 5 -5.40 -22.37 10.88
CA PHE A 5 -4.05 -22.47 10.34
C PHE A 5 -3.46 -21.09 9.98
N ILE A 6 -4.25 -20.23 9.34
CA ILE A 6 -3.79 -18.89 8.97
C ILE A 6 -3.64 -17.98 10.19
N THR A 7 -4.52 -18.12 11.20
CA THR A 7 -4.40 -17.36 12.45
C THR A 7 -3.15 -17.75 13.22
N LYS A 8 -2.82 -19.04 13.26
CA LYS A 8 -1.56 -19.51 13.87
C LYS A 8 -0.33 -19.04 13.09
N SER A 9 -0.39 -19.07 11.75
CA SER A 9 0.73 -18.68 10.89
C SER A 9 1.07 -17.20 10.97
N LEU A 10 0.09 -16.31 11.12
CA LEU A 10 0.30 -14.85 11.12
C LEU A 10 0.39 -14.25 12.54
N GLY A 11 0.23 -15.06 13.58
CA GLY A 11 0.12 -14.62 14.96
C GLY A 11 -1.30 -14.16 15.29
N SER A 12 -1.99 -14.88 16.18
CA SER A 12 -3.38 -14.59 16.53
C SER A 12 -3.57 -13.20 17.13
N ASP A 13 -2.56 -12.67 17.81
CA ASP A 13 -2.49 -11.32 18.39
C ASP A 13 -2.36 -10.20 17.34
N ARG A 14 -1.91 -10.55 16.13
CA ARG A 14 -1.74 -9.61 15.01
C ARG A 14 -3.00 -9.47 14.15
N LEU A 15 -4.00 -10.31 14.38
CA LEU A 15 -5.24 -10.35 13.60
C LEU A 15 -6.40 -9.73 14.37
N LYS A 16 -7.21 -8.95 13.66
CA LYS A 16 -8.50 -8.47 14.15
C LYS A 16 -9.60 -9.33 13.54
N LEU A 17 -10.46 -9.88 14.39
CA LEU A 17 -11.57 -10.74 13.97
C LEU A 17 -12.85 -9.92 13.80
N ASN A 18 -13.63 -10.21 12.75
CA ASN A 18 -14.91 -9.54 12.45
C ASN A 18 -14.78 -7.99 12.44
N GLU A 19 -13.66 -7.48 11.94
CA GLU A 19 -13.33 -6.07 12.01
C GLU A 19 -14.07 -5.29 10.91
N PRO A 20 -14.86 -4.24 11.25
CA PRO A 20 -15.63 -3.49 10.25
C PRO A 20 -14.71 -2.72 9.30
N LEU A 21 -14.88 -2.97 8.00
CA LEU A 21 -14.06 -2.36 6.96
C LEU A 21 -14.35 -0.87 6.75
N SER A 22 -15.49 -0.37 7.22
CA SER A 22 -15.81 1.06 7.29
C SER A 22 -14.74 1.89 8.01
N LYS A 23 -13.96 1.32 8.94
CA LYS A 23 -12.84 2.03 9.59
C LYS A 23 -11.64 2.25 8.66
N TYR A 24 -11.57 1.52 7.53
CA TYR A 24 -10.41 1.46 6.64
C TYR A 24 -10.70 1.92 5.21
N THR A 25 -11.97 2.22 4.89
CA THR A 25 -12.39 2.78 3.60
C THR A 25 -12.59 4.28 3.69
N TYR A 26 -12.36 4.98 2.58
CA TYR A 26 -12.48 6.44 2.53
C TYR A 26 -13.93 6.91 2.75
N PHE A 27 -14.90 6.21 2.15
CA PHE A 27 -16.32 6.51 2.30
C PHE A 27 -16.91 6.08 3.65
N LYS A 28 -16.10 5.43 4.51
CA LYS A 28 -16.54 4.87 5.79
C LYS A 28 -17.70 3.87 5.66
N LEU A 29 -17.67 3.11 4.57
CA LEU A 29 -18.64 2.05 4.26
C LEU A 29 -17.96 0.68 4.27
N GLY A 30 -18.69 -0.36 4.65
CA GLY A 30 -18.21 -1.73 4.62
C GLY A 30 -18.48 -2.50 5.89
N GLY A 31 -19.06 -3.69 5.72
CA GLY A 31 -19.25 -4.68 6.76
C GLY A 31 -17.94 -5.31 7.27
N PRO A 32 -18.05 -6.34 8.13
CA PRO A 32 -16.89 -6.96 8.77
C PRO A 32 -16.04 -7.79 7.80
N ALA A 33 -14.73 -7.71 7.94
CA ALA A 33 -13.82 -8.73 7.45
C ALA A 33 -13.70 -9.85 8.48
N ASP A 34 -13.73 -11.12 8.03
CA ASP A 34 -13.52 -12.26 8.93
C ASP A 34 -12.19 -12.14 9.67
N LEU A 35 -11.13 -11.81 8.93
CA LEU A 35 -9.79 -11.56 9.44
C LEU A 35 -9.28 -10.25 8.83
N LEU A 36 -8.67 -9.40 9.65
CA LEU A 36 -7.90 -8.23 9.19
C LEU A 36 -6.49 -8.27 9.77
N TYR A 37 -5.49 -8.16 8.89
CA TYR A 37 -4.07 -8.10 9.21
C TYR A 37 -3.48 -6.78 8.75
N GLU A 38 -2.75 -6.08 9.63
CA GLU A 38 -2.00 -4.87 9.26
C GLU A 38 -0.53 -5.23 9.04
N ALA A 39 -0.10 -5.28 7.78
CA ALA A 39 1.29 -5.54 7.40
C ALA A 39 2.10 -4.23 7.47
N ARG A 40 3.13 -4.19 8.31
CA ARG A 40 3.96 -3.01 8.59
C ARG A 40 5.35 -3.08 7.94
N SER A 41 5.75 -4.25 7.45
CA SER A 41 6.97 -4.45 6.67
C SER A 41 6.67 -5.22 5.38
N VAL A 42 7.59 -5.16 4.43
CA VAL A 42 7.49 -5.92 3.18
C VAL A 42 7.43 -7.42 3.47
N ASP A 43 8.22 -7.89 4.43
CA ASP A 43 8.21 -9.30 4.85
C ASP A 43 6.87 -9.71 5.45
N GLU A 44 6.28 -8.88 6.33
CA GLU A 44 4.94 -9.15 6.88
C GLU A 44 3.88 -9.20 5.78
N LEU A 45 3.96 -8.31 4.79
CA LEU A 45 3.03 -8.29 3.65
C LEU A 45 3.16 -9.56 2.81
N LEU A 46 4.40 -9.97 2.50
CA LEU A 46 4.69 -11.19 1.74
C LEU A 46 4.21 -12.43 2.52
N SER A 47 4.53 -12.54 3.80
CA SER A 47 4.08 -13.64 4.65
C SER A 47 2.55 -13.72 4.71
N ALA A 48 1.85 -12.60 4.85
CA ALA A 48 0.38 -12.59 4.87
C ALA A 48 -0.23 -13.13 3.56
N VAL A 49 0.29 -12.70 2.42
CA VAL A 49 -0.17 -13.16 1.09
C VAL A 49 0.18 -14.64 0.89
N GLN A 50 1.41 -15.05 1.23
CA GLN A 50 1.86 -16.43 1.12
C GLN A 50 1.02 -17.38 1.99
N SER A 51 0.73 -17.01 3.24
CA SER A 51 -0.14 -17.80 4.12
C SER A 51 -1.56 -17.90 3.57
N ALA A 52 -2.13 -16.82 3.03
CA ALA A 52 -3.45 -16.86 2.40
C ALA A 52 -3.49 -17.82 1.21
N LEU A 53 -2.47 -17.77 0.34
CA LEU A 53 -2.33 -18.69 -0.80
C LEU A 53 -2.16 -20.14 -0.34
N LEU A 54 -1.27 -20.39 0.62
CA LEU A 54 -0.97 -21.73 1.14
C LEU A 54 -2.22 -22.41 1.72
N TYR A 55 -2.99 -21.68 2.51
CA TYR A 55 -4.20 -22.20 3.16
C TYR A 55 -5.48 -22.00 2.34
N LYS A 56 -5.37 -21.54 1.09
CA LYS A 56 -6.48 -21.29 0.17
C LYS A 56 -7.57 -20.40 0.77
N VAL A 57 -7.17 -19.40 1.54
CA VAL A 57 -8.05 -18.39 2.13
C VAL A 57 -8.18 -17.25 1.13
N PRO A 58 -9.40 -16.87 0.67
CA PRO A 58 -9.60 -15.68 -0.13
C PRO A 58 -9.02 -14.47 0.59
N TYR A 59 -8.28 -13.63 -0.14
CA TYR A 59 -7.66 -12.45 0.45
C TYR A 59 -7.86 -11.20 -0.40
N LEU A 60 -7.80 -10.06 0.27
CA LEU A 60 -7.87 -8.74 -0.34
C LEU A 60 -6.78 -7.85 0.26
N VAL A 61 -5.87 -7.35 -0.58
CA VAL A 61 -4.88 -6.36 -0.15
C VAL A 61 -5.48 -4.96 -0.33
N ILE A 62 -5.47 -4.17 0.74
CA ILE A 62 -5.95 -2.78 0.72
C ILE A 62 -4.83 -1.81 1.07
N GLY A 63 -4.74 -0.73 0.29
CA GLY A 63 -3.98 0.48 0.64
C GLY A 63 -4.87 1.43 1.43
N GLY A 64 -4.93 2.71 1.04
CA GLY A 64 -5.71 3.75 1.72
C GLY A 64 -7.25 3.61 1.64
N GLY A 65 -7.78 2.70 0.82
CA GLY A 65 -9.23 2.48 0.70
C GLY A 65 -10.00 3.59 -0.03
N SER A 66 -9.32 4.45 -0.79
CA SER A 66 -9.91 5.57 -1.53
C SER A 66 -10.71 5.16 -2.77
N ASN A 67 -10.47 3.96 -3.30
CA ASN A 67 -11.19 3.40 -4.44
C ASN A 67 -11.86 2.05 -4.10
N LEU A 68 -12.32 1.89 -2.86
CA LEU A 68 -12.96 0.66 -2.39
C LEU A 68 -14.38 0.96 -1.89
N ILE A 69 -15.36 0.24 -2.44
CA ILE A 69 -16.72 0.18 -1.91
C ILE A 69 -16.95 -1.25 -1.45
N VAL A 70 -17.21 -1.41 -0.15
CA VAL A 70 -17.45 -2.72 0.47
C VAL A 70 -18.90 -2.77 0.90
N THR A 71 -19.58 -3.87 0.58
CA THR A 71 -20.97 -4.09 0.99
C THR A 71 -21.08 -4.32 2.51
N ASP A 72 -22.28 -4.20 3.07
CA ASP A 72 -22.53 -4.47 4.50
C ASP A 72 -22.31 -5.94 4.88
N LYS A 73 -22.29 -6.85 3.90
CA LYS A 73 -21.90 -8.26 4.11
C LYS A 73 -20.40 -8.42 4.39
N GLY A 74 -19.60 -7.37 4.14
CA GLY A 74 -18.17 -7.36 4.41
C GLY A 74 -17.36 -8.26 3.47
N PHE A 75 -16.30 -8.88 3.99
CA PHE A 75 -15.40 -9.74 3.22
C PHE A 75 -15.15 -11.07 3.93
N ARG A 76 -15.41 -12.17 3.21
CA ARG A 76 -15.20 -13.54 3.72
C ARG A 76 -13.77 -13.99 3.41
N GLY A 77 -12.89 -13.96 4.40
CA GLY A 77 -11.47 -14.27 4.23
C GLY A 77 -10.54 -13.27 4.93
N LEU A 78 -9.33 -13.11 4.39
CA LEU A 78 -8.29 -12.25 4.95
C LEU A 78 -8.19 -10.91 4.24
N VAL A 79 -8.43 -9.81 4.96
CA VAL A 79 -8.07 -8.47 4.49
C VAL A 79 -6.68 -8.10 5.00
N ILE A 80 -5.78 -7.76 4.09
CA ILE A 80 -4.41 -7.35 4.38
C ILE A 80 -4.29 -5.85 4.14
N LYS A 81 -4.25 -5.06 5.21
CA LYS A 81 -3.99 -3.62 5.14
C LYS A 81 -2.48 -3.40 5.03
N ASN A 82 -2.05 -2.94 3.86
CA ASN A 82 -0.65 -2.61 3.62
C ASN A 82 -0.30 -1.26 4.26
N LYS A 83 0.56 -1.28 5.27
CA LYS A 83 1.11 -0.13 5.99
C LYS A 83 2.63 -0.08 5.94
N THR A 84 3.23 -0.73 4.93
CA THR A 84 4.64 -0.54 4.59
C THR A 84 4.90 0.94 4.28
N GLY A 85 6.06 1.45 4.66
CA GLY A 85 6.24 2.90 4.80
C GLY A 85 7.62 3.44 4.41
N ASN A 86 8.51 2.61 3.86
CA ASN A 86 9.84 3.07 3.52
C ASN A 86 9.83 3.92 2.25
N ILE A 87 10.60 5.01 2.26
CA ILE A 87 10.87 5.86 1.11
C ILE A 87 12.38 6.15 1.11
N GLN A 88 13.04 6.00 -0.04
CA GLN A 88 14.46 6.22 -0.16
C GLN A 88 14.83 6.76 -1.54
N LEU A 89 15.60 7.85 -1.58
CA LEU A 89 16.33 8.27 -2.78
C LEU A 89 17.46 7.25 -3.07
N LYS A 90 17.36 6.56 -4.20
CA LYS A 90 18.35 5.56 -4.64
C LYS A 90 19.53 6.17 -5.39
N GLY A 91 19.35 7.36 -5.95
CA GLY A 91 20.41 8.09 -6.63
C GLY A 91 19.86 8.94 -7.76
N PHE A 92 20.78 9.44 -8.56
CA PHE A 92 20.49 10.26 -9.73
C PHE A 92 21.00 9.54 -10.98
N ALA A 93 20.22 9.59 -12.05
CA ALA A 93 20.63 9.17 -13.38
C ALA A 93 20.93 10.41 -14.23
N GLY A 94 22.06 10.36 -14.94
CA GLY A 94 22.59 11.51 -15.67
C GLY A 94 23.92 11.18 -16.34
N GLY A 95 24.40 12.13 -17.12
CA GLY A 95 25.69 12.05 -17.79
C GLY A 95 26.69 13.05 -17.22
N VAL A 96 27.96 12.84 -17.52
CA VAL A 96 28.98 13.90 -17.41
C VAL A 96 29.25 14.38 -18.82
N GLU A 97 28.84 15.61 -19.12
CA GLU A 97 29.14 16.24 -20.41
C GLU A 97 30.07 17.42 -20.18
N LYS A 98 31.25 17.41 -20.81
CA LYS A 98 32.26 18.49 -20.72
C LYS A 98 32.63 18.86 -19.27
N GLY A 99 32.70 17.88 -18.38
CA GLY A 99 33.05 18.09 -16.97
C GLY A 99 31.95 18.70 -16.10
N LYS A 100 30.72 18.88 -16.63
CA LYS A 100 29.54 19.25 -15.85
C LYS A 100 28.67 18.02 -15.60
N LEU A 101 28.18 17.89 -14.37
CA LEU A 101 27.14 16.93 -14.03
C LEU A 101 25.83 17.40 -14.68
N ASP A 102 25.29 16.57 -15.58
CA ASP A 102 23.96 16.75 -16.15
C ASP A 102 23.04 15.68 -15.55
N LEU A 103 22.54 15.95 -14.34
CA LEU A 103 21.61 15.08 -13.63
C LEU A 103 20.22 15.29 -14.22
N LYS A 104 19.74 14.30 -14.98
CA LYS A 104 18.45 14.39 -15.69
C LYS A 104 17.31 13.81 -14.88
N GLU A 105 17.59 12.80 -14.06
CA GLU A 105 16.56 12.01 -13.39
C GLU A 105 17.00 11.67 -11.96
N ALA A 106 16.02 11.56 -11.07
CA ALA A 106 16.21 11.06 -9.71
C ALA A 106 15.36 9.81 -9.51
N ILE A 107 15.94 8.79 -8.87
CA ILE A 107 15.27 7.51 -8.64
C ILE A 107 14.87 7.44 -7.17
N ILE A 108 13.56 7.51 -6.90
CA ILE A 108 13.01 7.28 -5.56
C ILE A 108 12.37 5.89 -5.52
N GLN A 109 12.76 5.09 -4.54
CA GLN A 109 12.06 3.86 -4.19
C GLN A 109 11.10 4.13 -3.03
N ALA A 110 9.86 3.69 -3.16
CA ALA A 110 8.86 3.78 -2.10
C ALA A 110 8.08 2.47 -1.98
N ASP A 111 7.80 2.06 -0.74
CA ASP A 111 6.93 0.93 -0.49
C ASP A 111 5.49 1.21 -0.96
N SER A 112 4.77 0.17 -1.36
CA SER A 112 3.41 0.31 -1.89
C SER A 112 2.36 0.77 -0.86
N GLY A 113 2.67 0.65 0.44
CA GLY A 113 1.84 1.15 1.53
C GLY A 113 2.02 2.65 1.83
N VAL A 114 3.04 3.30 1.26
CA VAL A 114 3.32 4.72 1.48
C VAL A 114 2.15 5.56 0.96
N PRO A 115 1.62 6.53 1.73
CA PRO A 115 0.66 7.50 1.23
C PRO A 115 1.22 8.28 0.04
N ALA A 116 0.47 8.41 -1.05
CA ALA A 116 0.96 9.09 -2.26
C ALA A 116 1.43 10.52 -1.97
N ASN A 117 0.66 11.27 -1.17
CA ASN A 117 1.03 12.61 -0.73
C ASN A 117 2.31 12.66 0.12
N GLN A 118 2.64 11.58 0.85
CA GLN A 118 3.88 11.52 1.60
C GLN A 118 5.09 11.35 0.67
N LEU A 119 4.97 10.51 -0.37
CA LEU A 119 6.00 10.39 -1.41
C LEU A 119 6.24 11.72 -2.14
N ILE A 120 5.17 12.41 -2.51
CA ILE A 120 5.27 13.69 -3.24
C ILE A 120 5.93 14.77 -2.35
N ARG A 121 5.59 14.83 -1.07
CA ARG A 121 6.26 15.73 -0.13
C ARG A 121 7.73 15.38 0.05
N TYR A 122 8.03 14.08 0.20
CA TYR A 122 9.41 13.62 0.29
C TYR A 122 10.23 14.04 -0.95
N SER A 123 9.70 13.90 -2.17
CA SER A 123 10.42 14.32 -3.38
C SER A 123 10.68 15.83 -3.40
N LEU A 124 9.69 16.63 -3.00
CA LEU A 124 9.81 18.09 -2.90
C LEU A 124 10.88 18.49 -1.87
N ASP A 125 10.91 17.84 -0.71
CA ASP A 125 11.91 18.08 0.34
C ASP A 125 13.34 17.73 -0.12
N GLN A 126 13.48 16.85 -1.11
CA GLN A 126 14.76 16.53 -1.78
C GLN A 126 15.08 17.51 -2.94
N GLY A 127 14.27 18.53 -3.18
CA GLY A 127 14.45 19.48 -4.28
C GLY A 127 14.13 18.90 -5.67
N LEU A 128 13.39 17.79 -5.73
CA LEU A 128 13.03 17.10 -6.97
C LEU A 128 11.67 17.58 -7.49
N SER A 129 11.55 17.64 -8.81
CA SER A 129 10.31 18.00 -9.50
C SER A 129 9.73 16.84 -10.32
N GLY A 130 8.48 16.99 -10.78
CA GLY A 130 7.76 16.05 -11.65
C GLY A 130 6.56 15.37 -10.97
N LEU A 131 6.55 15.30 -9.64
CA LEU A 131 5.47 14.67 -8.87
C LEU A 131 4.44 15.66 -8.29
N GLU A 132 4.65 16.96 -8.43
CA GLU A 132 3.84 18.01 -7.79
C GLU A 132 2.39 18.02 -8.27
N GLN A 133 2.18 17.69 -9.56
CA GLN A 133 0.84 17.61 -10.18
C GLN A 133 -0.09 16.58 -9.52
N PHE A 134 0.49 15.61 -8.79
CA PHE A 134 -0.23 14.56 -8.06
C PHE A 134 -0.56 14.95 -6.63
N LEU A 135 -0.11 16.11 -6.16
CA LEU A 135 -0.37 16.55 -4.81
C LEU A 135 -1.89 16.60 -4.55
N GLY A 136 -2.31 16.01 -3.44
CA GLY A 136 -3.72 15.85 -3.08
C GLY A 136 -4.33 14.51 -3.48
N LEU A 137 -3.61 13.64 -4.20
CA LEU A 137 -4.10 12.30 -4.54
C LEU A 137 -4.33 11.47 -3.26
N PRO A 138 -5.57 11.00 -2.99
CA PRO A 138 -5.84 10.17 -1.84
C PRO A 138 -5.42 8.71 -2.09
N GLY A 139 -4.90 8.06 -1.05
CA GLY A 139 -4.51 6.66 -1.10
C GLY A 139 -3.00 6.46 -1.00
N THR A 140 -2.54 5.28 -1.41
CA THR A 140 -1.13 4.86 -1.30
C THR A 140 -0.51 4.71 -2.69
N VAL A 141 0.83 4.66 -2.74
CA VAL A 141 1.61 4.43 -3.96
C VAL A 141 1.12 3.18 -4.70
N GLY A 142 0.93 2.06 -3.99
CA GLY A 142 0.41 0.84 -4.61
C GLY A 142 -1.00 0.99 -5.18
N GLY A 143 -1.86 1.76 -4.49
CA GLY A 143 -3.20 2.08 -5.00
C GLY A 143 -3.16 2.96 -6.25
N ALA A 144 -2.22 3.90 -6.34
CA ALA A 144 -2.01 4.71 -7.53
C ALA A 144 -1.51 3.86 -8.71
N VAL A 145 -0.54 2.98 -8.49
CA VAL A 145 -0.05 2.06 -9.54
C VAL A 145 -1.17 1.14 -10.05
N TYR A 146 -1.98 0.59 -9.14
CA TYR A 146 -3.07 -0.33 -9.50
C TYR A 146 -4.19 0.36 -10.31
N ASN A 147 -4.64 1.54 -9.86
CA ASN A 147 -5.77 2.23 -10.49
C ASN A 147 -5.38 3.06 -11.72
N LYS A 148 -4.09 3.33 -11.93
CA LYS A 148 -3.56 4.28 -12.94
C LYS A 148 -4.37 5.59 -12.99
N PRO A 149 -4.28 6.45 -11.96
CA PRO A 149 -5.00 7.72 -11.96
C PRO A 149 -4.68 8.50 -13.22
N ARG A 150 -5.71 9.06 -13.87
CA ARG A 150 -5.64 9.73 -15.19
C ARG A 150 -4.65 10.89 -15.27
N LYS A 151 -4.08 11.34 -14.15
CA LYS A 151 -3.04 12.35 -14.10
C LYS A 151 -1.62 11.80 -14.38
N LEU A 152 -1.41 10.48 -14.37
CA LEU A 152 -0.08 9.81 -14.51
C LEU A 152 0.36 9.59 -15.97
N CYS A 153 -0.43 10.01 -16.94
CA CYS A 153 -0.16 9.88 -18.37
C CYS A 153 0.01 11.26 -19.01
#